data_AF-A0A064C9A6-F1
#
_entry.id   AF-A0A064C9A6-F1
#
_cell.length_a   1.000
_cell.length_b   1.000
_cell.length_c   1.000
_cell.angle_alpha   90.00
_cell.angle_beta   90.00
_cell.angle_gamma   90.00
#
_symmetry.space_group_name_H-M   'P 1'
#
loop_
_entity.id
_entity.type
_entity.pdbx_description
1 polymer ?
#
loop_
_entity_poly.entity_id
_entity_poly.type
_entity_poly.pdbx_seq_one_letter_code
_entity_poly.pdbx_strand_id
1 'polypeptide(L)'
;MSNQTAIEQASSGARSVDRGSQVGVRLYHTSEPTPCQTVEPSRTRNGQELWFSQFKDRVLAVRACQDCPFIGRCGYNAVAAREEYGVWGGLSLPGDKSDPELLGAAYDYLLAQFERRRHIELPGLPAPAMPSSAVRRRRTSADVHSSAA
;
A
#
# COMPACT_ATOMS: atom_id res chain seq x y z
N MET A 1 -41.39 25.16 42.91
CA MET A 1 -42.14 24.24 42.02
C MET A 1 -41.26 24.01 40.80
N SER A 2 -40.21 23.19 40.83
CA SER A 2 -39.90 21.98 41.63
C SER A 2 -40.72 20.76 41.22
N ASN A 3 -39.99 19.75 40.71
CA ASN A 3 -40.28 18.33 40.39
C ASN A 3 -39.55 18.00 39.06
N GLN A 4 -38.58 17.08 38.92
CA GLN A 4 -38.12 15.93 39.73
C GLN A 4 -39.23 14.90 40.00
N THR A 5 -39.10 13.60 39.72
CA THR A 5 -37.96 12.76 39.25
C THR A 5 -38.53 11.63 38.31
N ALA A 6 -37.88 10.53 37.86
CA ALA A 6 -36.68 9.78 38.26
C ALA A 6 -36.10 8.90 37.12
N ILE A 7 -34.81 8.51 37.24
CA ILE A 7 -34.25 7.11 37.23
C ILE A 7 -34.75 6.15 36.12
N GLU A 8 -33.92 5.80 35.11
CA GLU A 8 -33.10 4.55 34.96
C GLU A 8 -33.94 3.24 34.76
N GLN A 9 -33.44 2.13 34.19
CA GLN A 9 -32.07 1.59 34.17
C GLN A 9 -31.80 0.62 32.99
N ALA A 10 -30.50 0.35 32.80
CA ALA A 10 -29.86 -0.35 31.69
C ALA A 10 -30.29 -1.80 31.37
N SER A 11 -30.12 -2.17 30.10
CA SER A 11 -29.49 -3.44 29.70
C SER A 11 -28.68 -3.21 28.42
N SER A 12 -27.35 -3.23 28.50
CA SER A 12 -26.49 -4.41 28.56
C SER A 12 -26.29 -5.03 27.17
N GLY A 13 -25.17 -4.68 26.55
CA GLY A 13 -24.84 -4.99 25.16
C GLY A 13 -23.35 -4.92 24.88
N ALA A 14 -22.51 -5.31 25.84
CA ALA A 14 -21.07 -5.27 25.73
C ALA A 14 -20.54 -6.27 24.70
N ARG A 15 -20.41 -5.83 23.44
CA ARG A 15 -19.53 -6.44 22.45
C ARG A 15 -18.39 -5.48 22.15
N SER A 16 -17.34 -5.58 22.96
CA SER A 16 -16.02 -5.06 22.58
C SER A 16 -15.54 -5.84 21.36
N VAL A 17 -15.86 -5.31 20.18
CA VAL A 17 -15.16 -5.69 18.96
C VAL A 17 -13.93 -4.79 18.92
N ASP A 18 -12.80 -5.31 19.42
CA ASP A 18 -11.49 -4.73 19.15
C ASP A 18 -11.20 -4.88 17.65
N ARG A 19 -11.76 -3.96 16.88
CA ARG A 19 -11.63 -3.90 15.42
C ARG A 19 -10.32 -3.18 15.11
N GLY A 20 -9.23 -3.83 15.53
CA GLY A 20 -7.87 -3.28 15.66
C GLY A 20 -7.56 -2.20 14.64
N SER A 21 -7.37 -0.98 15.15
CA SER A 21 -7.58 0.28 14.44
C SER A 21 -6.98 0.30 13.03
N GLN A 22 -7.81 0.06 12.02
CA GLN A 22 -7.51 0.43 10.64
C GLN A 22 -7.63 1.95 10.52
N VAL A 23 -6.58 2.65 10.94
CA VAL A 23 -6.38 4.06 10.62
C VAL A 23 -6.49 4.20 9.11
N GLY A 24 -7.44 4.99 8.63
CA GLY A 24 -7.78 5.07 7.21
C GLY A 24 -6.64 5.64 6.39
N VAL A 25 -5.79 4.76 5.84
CA VAL A 25 -4.62 5.14 5.04
C VAL A 25 -5.09 5.73 3.71
N ARG A 26 -5.23 7.06 3.68
CA ARG A 26 -5.67 7.80 2.49
C ARG A 26 -4.59 7.76 1.42
N LEU A 27 -4.94 7.30 0.22
CA LEU A 27 -4.08 7.34 -0.97
C LEU A 27 -3.90 8.78 -1.48
N TYR A 28 -2.74 9.03 -2.08
CA TYR A 28 -2.43 10.28 -2.78
C TYR A 28 -2.80 10.21 -4.26
N HIS A 29 -3.23 11.34 -4.81
CA HIS A 29 -3.46 11.52 -6.24
C HIS A 29 -2.69 12.76 -6.72
N THR A 30 -2.45 12.84 -8.03
CA THR A 30 -1.86 14.01 -8.68
C THR A 30 -2.56 14.30 -9.99
N SER A 31 -2.62 15.58 -10.35
CA SER A 31 -3.08 16.07 -11.66
C SER A 31 -1.94 16.47 -12.58
N GLU A 32 -0.70 16.55 -12.05
CA GLU A 32 0.50 16.82 -12.85
C GLU A 32 0.94 15.55 -13.60
N PRO A 33 1.38 15.65 -14.87
CA PRO A 33 1.77 14.49 -15.66
C PRO A 33 2.89 13.67 -15.00
N THR A 34 2.68 12.35 -14.90
CA THR A 34 3.69 11.43 -14.37
C THR A 34 4.26 10.51 -15.46
N PRO A 35 5.48 9.98 -15.28
CA PRO A 35 6.13 9.11 -16.26
C PRO A 35 5.34 7.86 -16.69
N CYS A 36 4.40 7.40 -15.86
CA CYS A 36 3.53 6.26 -16.13
C CYS A 36 2.19 6.62 -16.81
N GLN A 37 1.80 7.89 -16.83
CA GLN A 37 0.63 8.38 -17.57
C GLN A 37 0.97 8.77 -19.03
N THR A 38 2.24 9.02 -19.33
CA THR A 38 2.71 9.41 -20.67
C THR A 38 2.93 8.19 -21.58
N VAL A 39 2.10 8.05 -22.61
CA VAL A 39 2.25 7.03 -23.67
C VAL A 39 3.35 7.46 -24.65
N GLU A 40 4.62 7.29 -24.27
CA GLU A 40 5.75 7.44 -25.19
C GLU A 40 6.07 6.11 -25.90
N PRO A 41 6.41 6.11 -27.20
CA PRO A 41 6.86 4.91 -27.92
C PRO A 41 8.09 4.23 -27.28
N SER A 42 8.96 5.01 -26.64
CA SER A 42 10.12 4.54 -25.85
C SER A 42 9.74 3.73 -24.60
N ARG A 43 8.50 3.88 -24.11
CA ARG A 43 7.95 3.26 -22.89
C ARG A 43 6.96 2.14 -23.18
N THR A 44 6.78 1.79 -24.46
CA THR A 44 5.98 0.67 -24.93
C THR A 44 6.83 -0.29 -25.76
N ARG A 45 6.87 -1.58 -25.41
CA ARG A 45 7.60 -2.58 -26.22
C ARG A 45 6.59 -3.47 -26.93
N ASN A 46 6.58 -3.46 -28.26
CA ASN A 46 5.58 -4.16 -29.09
C ASN A 46 4.13 -3.80 -28.68
N GLY A 47 3.90 -2.53 -28.30
CA GLY A 47 2.61 -2.06 -27.78
C GLY A 47 2.26 -2.49 -26.35
N GLN A 48 3.12 -3.25 -25.67
CA GLN A 48 2.92 -3.63 -24.26
C GLN A 48 3.44 -2.55 -23.30
N GLU A 49 2.70 -2.34 -22.22
CA GLU A 49 3.04 -1.41 -21.14
C GLU A 49 4.18 -1.96 -20.26
N LEU A 50 5.24 -1.18 -20.07
CA LEU A 50 6.42 -1.62 -19.31
C LEU A 50 6.23 -1.58 -17.79
N TRP A 51 5.25 -0.83 -17.27
CA TRP A 51 4.98 -0.66 -15.83
C TRP A 51 4.52 -1.95 -15.15
N PHE A 52 3.83 -2.82 -15.89
CA PHE A 52 3.35 -4.13 -15.41
C PHE A 52 3.98 -5.31 -16.19
N SER A 53 5.05 -5.08 -16.95
CA SER A 53 5.72 -6.13 -17.72
C SER A 53 6.25 -7.24 -16.82
N GLN A 54 5.87 -8.49 -17.13
CA GLN A 54 6.39 -9.67 -16.46
C GLN A 54 7.88 -9.90 -16.78
N PHE A 55 8.41 -9.34 -17.86
CA PHE A 55 9.77 -9.56 -18.35
C PHE A 55 10.80 -8.59 -17.76
N LYS A 56 12.06 -8.72 -18.19
CA LYS A 56 13.21 -7.91 -17.71
C LYS A 56 13.20 -6.45 -18.21
N ASP A 57 12.40 -6.13 -19.22
CA ASP A 57 12.29 -4.77 -19.79
C ASP A 57 11.58 -3.76 -18.88
N ARG A 58 10.90 -4.22 -17.82
CA ARG A 58 10.44 -3.37 -16.70
C ARG A 58 11.54 -2.49 -16.08
N VAL A 59 12.82 -2.81 -16.28
CA VAL A 59 13.97 -1.97 -15.88
C VAL A 59 13.94 -0.58 -16.53
N LEU A 60 13.30 -0.43 -17.70
CA LEU A 60 13.12 0.87 -18.36
C LEU A 60 12.05 1.71 -17.66
N ALA A 61 10.94 1.08 -17.24
CA ALA A 61 9.93 1.73 -16.40
C ALA A 61 10.50 2.12 -15.02
N VAL A 62 11.30 1.25 -14.40
CA VAL A 62 12.06 1.56 -13.15
C VAL A 62 12.91 2.82 -13.31
N ARG A 63 13.64 2.96 -14.43
CA ARG A 63 14.45 4.16 -14.71
C ARG A 63 13.58 5.40 -14.89
N ALA A 64 12.57 5.34 -15.77
CA ALA A 64 11.65 6.47 -16.01
C ALA A 64 10.87 6.89 -14.75
N CYS A 65 10.70 5.99 -13.77
CA CYS A 65 10.07 6.29 -12.49
C CYS A 65 10.96 7.15 -11.56
N GLN A 66 12.28 7.12 -11.72
CA GLN A 66 13.21 7.95 -10.93
C GLN A 66 13.05 9.44 -11.21
N ASP A 67 12.63 9.80 -12.44
CA ASP A 67 12.34 11.17 -12.85
C ASP A 67 10.96 11.67 -12.34
N CYS A 68 10.19 10.83 -11.64
CA CYS A 68 8.87 11.20 -11.16
C CYS A 68 8.95 12.15 -9.95
N PRO A 69 8.36 13.36 -9.98
CA PRO A 69 8.37 14.26 -8.84
C PRO A 69 7.61 13.71 -7.61
N PHE A 70 6.77 12.69 -7.79
CA PHE A 70 5.93 12.08 -6.74
C PHE A 70 6.36 10.65 -6.37
N ILE A 71 7.63 10.32 -6.56
CA ILE A 71 8.17 8.97 -6.33
C ILE A 71 7.94 8.46 -4.90
N GLY A 72 7.91 9.36 -3.90
CA GLY A 72 7.56 9.06 -2.51
C GLY A 72 6.08 8.71 -2.35
N ARG A 73 5.17 9.60 -2.77
CA ARG A 73 3.72 9.38 -2.69
C ARG A 73 3.27 8.14 -3.48
N CYS A 74 3.92 7.86 -4.61
CA CYS A 74 3.72 6.65 -5.40
C CYS A 74 4.12 5.38 -4.62
N GLY A 75 5.28 5.39 -3.96
CA GLY A 75 5.71 4.28 -3.11
C GLY A 75 4.79 4.04 -1.92
N TYR A 76 4.40 5.10 -1.21
CA TYR A 76 3.41 5.02 -0.12
C TYR A 76 2.07 4.41 -0.58
N ASN A 77 1.57 4.82 -1.75
CA ASN A 77 0.33 4.28 -2.31
C ASN A 77 0.39 2.77 -2.53
N ALA A 78 1.51 2.25 -3.05
CA ALA A 78 1.67 0.82 -3.29
C ALA A 78 1.55 -0.01 -1.98
N VAL A 79 2.22 0.43 -0.91
CA VAL A 79 2.15 -0.23 0.41
C VAL A 79 0.77 -0.09 1.04
N ALA A 80 0.12 1.06 0.87
CA ALA A 80 -1.23 1.33 1.39
C ALA A 80 -2.30 0.49 0.68
N ALA A 81 -2.23 0.36 -0.65
CA ALA A 81 -3.15 -0.42 -1.48
C ALA A 81 -2.85 -1.94 -1.47
N ARG A 82 -1.66 -2.35 -0.97
CA ARG A 82 -1.14 -3.74 -1.01
C ARG A 82 -0.87 -4.26 -2.42
N GLU A 83 -0.27 -3.40 -3.23
CA GLU A 83 0.21 -3.75 -4.56
C GLU A 83 1.35 -4.77 -4.46
N GLU A 84 1.19 -5.95 -5.06
CA GLU A 84 2.22 -7.00 -5.04
C GLU A 84 3.08 -6.98 -6.33
N TYR A 85 2.66 -6.22 -7.35
CA TYR A 85 3.13 -6.30 -8.75
C TYR A 85 3.44 -4.93 -9.37
N GLY A 86 4.22 -4.94 -10.46
CA GLY A 86 4.50 -3.76 -11.28
C GLY A 86 5.64 -2.88 -10.75
N VAL A 87 5.77 -1.67 -11.32
CA VAL A 87 6.79 -0.68 -10.96
C VAL A 87 6.15 0.49 -10.21
N TRP A 88 6.52 0.65 -8.94
CA TRP A 88 6.00 1.67 -8.03
C TRP A 88 7.16 2.38 -7.33
N GLY A 89 7.11 3.72 -7.28
CA GLY A 89 8.11 4.53 -6.56
C GLY A 89 9.56 4.18 -6.90
N GLY A 90 9.89 3.93 -8.18
CA GLY A 90 11.26 3.59 -8.58
C GLY A 90 11.68 2.14 -8.33
N LEU A 91 10.79 1.27 -7.84
CA LEU A 91 11.07 -0.13 -7.52
C LEU A 91 10.15 -1.07 -8.31
N SER A 92 10.70 -2.18 -8.84
CA SER A 92 9.87 -3.29 -9.30
C SER A 92 9.48 -4.16 -8.12
N LEU A 93 8.18 -4.39 -7.93
CA LEU A 93 7.67 -5.32 -6.93
C LEU A 93 7.83 -6.79 -7.42
N PRO A 94 7.97 -7.76 -6.48
CA PRO A 94 8.37 -9.13 -6.80
C PRO A 94 7.22 -10.08 -7.20
N GLY A 95 5.95 -9.69 -7.05
CA GLY A 95 4.77 -10.53 -7.34
C GLY A 95 4.40 -11.53 -6.25
N ASP A 96 3.15 -12.00 -6.24
CA ASP A 96 2.57 -12.88 -5.19
C ASP A 96 3.23 -14.25 -5.02
N LYS A 97 4.00 -14.70 -6.01
CA LYS A 97 4.71 -16.00 -6.03
C LYS A 97 6.11 -15.94 -5.44
N SER A 98 6.56 -14.76 -5.05
CA SER A 98 7.87 -14.53 -4.45
C SER A 98 7.80 -14.63 -2.93
N ASP A 99 8.96 -14.70 -2.28
CA ASP A 99 9.05 -14.72 -0.81
C ASP A 99 8.35 -13.48 -0.20
N PRO A 100 7.40 -13.64 0.74
CA PRO A 100 6.80 -12.54 1.48
C PRO A 100 7.81 -11.60 2.15
N GLU A 101 9.01 -12.07 2.49
CA GLU A 101 10.07 -11.25 3.08
C GLU A 101 10.71 -10.30 2.03
N LEU A 102 10.78 -10.71 0.75
CA LEU A 102 11.20 -9.82 -0.34
C LEU A 102 10.16 -8.72 -0.61
N LEU A 103 8.86 -9.03 -0.52
CA LEU A 103 7.80 -8.02 -0.65
C LEU A 103 7.76 -7.09 0.58
N GLY A 104 8.01 -7.61 1.78
CA GLY A 104 8.17 -6.81 3.00
C GLY A 104 9.32 -5.81 2.88
N ALA A 105 10.51 -6.27 2.49
CA ALA A 105 11.68 -5.41 2.26
C ALA A 105 11.45 -4.37 1.14
N ALA A 106 10.69 -4.73 0.10
CA ALA A 106 10.27 -3.80 -0.95
C ALA A 106 9.35 -2.69 -0.39
N TYR A 107 8.39 -3.05 0.46
CA TYR A 107 7.53 -2.08 1.14
C TYR A 107 8.33 -1.18 2.10
N ASP A 108 9.26 -1.73 2.91
CA ASP A 108 10.12 -0.94 3.81
C ASP A 108 10.95 0.09 3.04
N TYR A 109 11.52 -0.30 1.89
CA TYR A 109 12.24 0.63 1.00
C TYR A 109 11.35 1.79 0.53
N LEU A 110 10.12 1.48 0.09
CA LEU A 110 9.17 2.48 -0.41
C LEU A 110 8.67 3.43 0.69
N LEU A 111 8.48 2.95 1.91
CA LEU A 111 8.11 3.80 3.06
C LEU A 111 9.27 4.70 3.48
N ALA A 112 10.48 4.17 3.60
CA ALA A 112 11.66 4.97 3.89
C ALA A 112 11.92 6.02 2.78
N GLN A 113 11.59 5.72 1.52
CA GLN A 113 11.61 6.70 0.44
C GLN A 113 10.53 7.76 0.58
N PHE A 114 9.29 7.39 0.91
CA PHE A 114 8.23 8.35 1.19
C PHE A 114 8.65 9.31 2.30
N GLU A 115 9.19 8.83 3.42
CA GLU A 115 9.66 9.69 4.52
C GLU A 115 10.73 10.68 4.07
N ARG A 116 11.77 10.21 3.34
CA ARG A 116 12.80 11.07 2.76
C ARG A 116 12.23 12.14 1.83
N ARG A 117 11.23 11.78 1.01
CA ARG A 117 10.60 12.68 0.01
C ARG A 117 9.48 13.56 0.57
N ARG A 118 8.89 13.23 1.73
CA ARG A 118 7.66 13.85 2.25
C ARG A 118 7.73 15.36 2.34
N HIS A 119 8.86 15.91 2.77
CA HIS A 119 9.05 17.35 2.93
C HIS A 119 9.07 18.13 1.60
N ILE A 120 9.34 17.44 0.47
CA ILE A 120 9.32 17.98 -0.89
C ILE A 120 7.93 17.77 -1.53
N GLU A 121 7.36 16.57 -1.37
CA GLU A 121 6.12 16.16 -2.06
C GLU A 121 4.82 16.56 -1.33
N LEU A 122 4.92 16.96 -0.06
CA LEU A 122 3.84 17.40 0.82
C LEU A 122 4.32 18.56 1.74
N PRO A 123 4.79 19.70 1.17
CA PRO A 123 5.35 20.80 1.94
C PRO A 123 4.30 21.42 2.88
N GLY A 124 4.70 21.71 4.12
CA GLY A 124 3.82 22.28 5.15
C GLY A 124 2.74 21.35 5.71
N LEU A 125 2.59 20.12 5.19
CA LEU A 125 1.58 19.18 5.64
C LEU A 125 2.10 18.26 6.77
N PRO A 126 1.21 17.81 7.69
CA PRO A 126 1.56 16.83 8.72
C PRO A 126 2.00 15.50 8.10
N ALA A 127 2.71 14.68 8.89
CA ALA A 127 2.97 13.30 8.49
C ALA A 127 1.64 12.51 8.47
N PRO A 128 1.36 11.69 7.44
CA PRO A 128 0.23 10.77 7.50
C PRO A 128 0.51 9.63 8.49
N ALA A 129 -0.52 8.86 8.82
CA ALA A 129 -0.32 7.55 9.41
C ALA A 129 0.34 6.62 8.38
N MET A 130 1.51 6.06 8.72
CA MET A 130 2.24 5.15 7.84
C MET A 130 1.52 3.80 7.75
N PRO A 131 1.31 3.23 6.54
CA PRO A 131 0.82 1.86 6.42
C PRO A 131 1.88 0.87 6.92
N SER A 132 1.44 -0.29 7.41
CA SER A 132 2.37 -1.34 7.83
C SER A 132 2.93 -2.11 6.63
N SER A 133 4.26 -2.16 6.48
CA SER A 133 4.97 -3.00 5.51
C SER A 133 4.84 -4.50 5.75
N ALA A 134 4.29 -4.95 6.89
CA ALA A 134 4.16 -6.37 7.19
C ALA A 134 3.26 -7.09 6.16
N VAL A 135 3.83 -8.06 5.44
CA VAL A 135 3.12 -8.94 4.50
C VAL A 135 2.57 -10.14 5.27
N ARG A 136 1.25 -10.38 5.19
CA ARG A 136 0.65 -11.57 5.81
C ARG A 136 0.96 -12.80 4.96
N ARG A 137 1.85 -13.67 5.44
CA ARG A 137 1.98 -15.03 4.90
C ARG A 137 0.59 -15.69 4.92
N ARG A 138 0.08 -16.11 3.75
CA ARG A 138 -1.11 -16.99 3.72
C ARG A 138 -0.69 -18.31 4.37
N ARG A 139 -1.16 -18.59 5.59
CA ARG A 139 -1.04 -19.94 6.15
C ARG A 139 -1.91 -20.86 5.30
N THR A 140 -1.28 -21.70 4.50
CA THR A 140 -1.92 -22.87 3.92
C THR A 140 -2.41 -23.72 5.09
N SER A 141 -3.72 -23.93 5.21
CA SER A 141 -4.28 -24.81 6.24
C SER A 141 -4.02 -26.27 5.89
N ALA A 142 -2.79 -26.73 6.12
CA ALA A 142 -2.57 -28.13 6.42
C ALA A 142 -3.31 -28.51 7.72
N ASP A 143 -3.56 -29.80 7.90
CA ASP A 143 -4.08 -30.40 9.13
C ASP A 143 -5.50 -29.98 9.55
N VAL A 144 -6.45 -30.15 8.64
CA VAL A 144 -7.77 -30.69 9.01
C VAL A 144 -8.06 -31.95 8.18
N HIS A 145 -7.48 -33.06 8.61
CA HIS A 145 -7.89 -34.43 8.23
C HIS A 145 -7.96 -35.31 9.49
N SER A 146 -8.76 -34.89 10.46
CA SER A 146 -9.25 -35.79 11.51
C SER A 146 -10.38 -36.66 10.93
N SER A 147 -10.02 -37.82 10.39
CA SER A 147 -10.96 -38.85 9.92
C SER A 147 -10.59 -40.20 10.51
N ALA A 148 -11.25 -40.52 11.63
CA ALA A 148 -11.50 -41.85 12.23
C ALA A 148 -10.54 -43.02 11.95
N ALA A 149 -9.91 -43.49 13.03
CA ALA A 149 -9.65 -44.90 13.33
C ALA A 149 -9.99 -45.14 14.81
#